data_AF-A5ADB5-F1
#
_entry.id   AF-A5ADB5-F1
#
_cell.length_a   1.000
_cell.length_b   1.000
_cell.length_c   1.000
_cell.angle_alpha   90.00
_cell.angle_beta   90.00
_cell.angle_gamma   90.00
#
_symmetry.space_group_name_H-M   'P 1'
#
loop_
_entity.id
_entity.type
_entity.pdbx_description
1 polymer ?
#
loop_
_entity_poly.entity_id
_entity_poly.type
_entity_poly.pdbx_seq_one_letter_code
_entity_poly.pdbx_strand_id
1 'polypeptide(L)'
;MGYIYELIDSSKEKIAFNCGGIERKYGPIWIKIDARWTPQLHWPLYAACYYLNPQSHYEDKFSNVDEVRKGLFECMDRMLDYQECLQVDIQLDSYDQAMGEFGSRIAIDS
;
A
#
# COMPACT_ATOMS: atom_id res chain seq x y z
N MET A 1 -3.48 10.46 -0.65
CA MET A 1 -4.05 9.41 -1.55
C MET A 1 -3.80 7.99 -1.04
N GLY A 2 -2.79 7.72 -0.19
CA GLY A 2 -2.56 6.40 0.41
C GLY A 2 -3.70 5.86 1.28
N TYR A 3 -4.52 6.73 1.88
CA TYR A 3 -5.66 6.32 2.71
C TYR A 3 -6.72 5.49 1.98
N ILE A 4 -6.82 5.59 0.65
CA ILE A 4 -7.86 4.83 -0.07
C ILE A 4 -7.58 3.32 0.00
N TYR A 5 -6.31 2.91 -0.05
CA TYR A 5 -5.93 1.52 0.15
C TYR A 5 -6.32 1.05 1.55
N GLU A 6 -5.93 1.80 2.59
CA GLU A 6 -6.25 1.49 3.99
C GLU A 6 -7.76 1.44 4.24
N LEU A 7 -8.53 2.35 3.65
CA LEU A 7 -9.99 2.39 3.81
C LEU A 7 -10.67 1.19 3.16
N ILE A 8 -10.18 0.73 2.00
CA ILE A 8 -10.70 -0.46 1.32
C ILE A 8 -10.35 -1.72 2.11
N ASP A 9 -9.10 -1.82 2.56
CA ASP A 9 -8.64 -2.94 3.36
C ASP A 9 -9.42 -3.04 4.67
N SER A 10 -9.54 -1.93 5.42
CA SER A 10 -10.38 -1.86 6.62
C SER A 10 -11.85 -2.19 6.35
N SER A 11 -12.38 -1.81 5.18
CA SER A 11 -13.75 -2.16 4.79
C SER A 11 -13.90 -3.66 4.53
N LYS A 12 -12.92 -4.27 3.86
CA LYS A 12 -12.87 -5.71 3.63
C LYS A 12 -12.80 -6.49 4.95
N GLU A 13 -11.94 -6.08 5.87
CA GLU A 13 -11.83 -6.66 7.21
C GLU A 13 -13.15 -6.58 7.99
N LYS A 14 -13.83 -5.43 7.97
CA LYS A 14 -15.15 -5.26 8.60
C LYS A 14 -16.21 -6.18 7.99
N ILE A 15 -16.17 -6.39 6.67
CA ILE A 15 -17.07 -7.36 6.01
C ILE A 15 -16.76 -8.78 6.46
N ALA A 16 -15.49 -9.16 6.54
CA ALA A 16 -15.08 -10.48 7.01
C ALA A 16 -15.51 -10.71 8.46
N PHE A 17 -15.30 -9.72 9.33
CA PHE A 17 -15.74 -9.73 10.72
C PHE A 17 -17.27 -9.90 10.84
N ASN A 18 -18.05 -9.09 10.12
CA ASN A 18 -19.51 -9.20 10.11
C ASN A 18 -20.02 -10.52 9.53
N CYS A 19 -19.24 -11.16 8.66
CA CYS A 19 -19.51 -12.51 8.15
C CYS A 19 -19.05 -13.63 9.10
N GLY A 20 -18.62 -13.30 10.32
CA GLY A 20 -18.14 -14.24 11.33
C GLY A 20 -16.79 -14.87 11.01
N GLY A 21 -15.97 -14.22 10.18
CA GLY A 21 -14.68 -14.77 9.73
C GLY A 21 -14.82 -15.95 8.77
N ILE A 22 -16.03 -16.27 8.28
CA ILE A 22 -16.27 -17.41 7.40
C ILE A 22 -16.01 -16.99 5.95
N GLU A 23 -14.86 -17.41 5.41
CA GLU A 23 -14.41 -17.08 4.05
C GLU A 23 -15.46 -17.37 2.97
N ARG A 24 -16.18 -18.49 3.08
CA ARG A 24 -17.27 -18.84 2.15
C ARG A 24 -18.36 -17.77 2.05
N LYS A 25 -18.53 -16.93 3.08
CA LYS A 25 -19.53 -15.85 3.11
C LYS A 25 -18.97 -14.54 2.55
N TYR A 26 -17.77 -14.13 2.95
CA TYR A 26 -17.20 -12.84 2.55
C TYR A 26 -16.33 -12.90 1.28
N GLY A 27 -15.70 -14.02 0.98
CA GLY A 27 -14.81 -14.20 -0.18
C GLY A 27 -15.45 -13.77 -1.50
N PRO A 28 -16.70 -14.19 -1.82
CA PRO A 28 -17.39 -13.72 -3.01
C PRO A 28 -17.67 -12.20 -3.03
N ILE A 29 -17.77 -11.57 -1.86
CA ILE A 29 -17.96 -10.12 -1.74
C ILE A 29 -16.63 -9.42 -2.01
N TRP A 30 -15.52 -9.89 -1.41
CA TRP A 30 -14.19 -9.36 -1.67
C TRP A 30 -13.82 -9.45 -3.16
N ILE A 31 -14.07 -10.60 -3.81
CA ILE A 31 -13.83 -10.76 -5.25
C ILE A 31 -14.59 -9.70 -6.08
N LYS A 32 -15.82 -9.35 -5.70
CA LYS A 32 -16.61 -8.32 -6.39
C LYS A 32 -16.05 -6.91 -6.14
N ILE A 33 -15.53 -6.66 -4.95
CA ILE A 33 -14.86 -5.39 -4.61
C ILE A 33 -13.59 -5.26 -5.47
N ASP A 34 -12.75 -6.29 -5.46
CA ASP A 34 -11.49 -6.34 -6.22
C ASP A 34 -11.74 -6.19 -7.71
N ALA A 35 -12.67 -6.97 -8.29
CA ALA A 35 -12.99 -6.89 -9.70
C ALA A 35 -13.49 -5.51 -10.15
N ARG A 36 -14.14 -4.74 -9.26
CA ARG A 36 -14.56 -3.37 -9.56
C ARG A 36 -13.44 -2.37 -9.37
N TRP A 37 -12.57 -2.62 -8.41
CA TRP A 37 -11.56 -1.69 -7.96
C TRP A 37 -10.29 -1.77 -8.81
N THR A 38 -9.75 -2.98 -9.06
CA THR A 38 -8.52 -3.22 -9.84
C THR A 38 -8.51 -2.50 -11.20
N PRO A 39 -9.61 -2.45 -11.99
CA PRO A 39 -9.63 -1.77 -13.29
C PRO A 39 -9.85 -0.25 -13.20
N GLN A 40 -10.57 0.23 -12.19
CA GLN A 40 -10.93 1.65 -12.09
C GLN A 40 -9.76 2.47 -11.55
N LEU A 41 -8.97 1.88 -10.66
CA LEU A 41 -7.94 2.54 -9.89
C LEU A 41 -6.74 1.59 -9.87
N HIS A 42 -5.70 1.92 -10.64
CA HIS A 42 -4.52 1.07 -10.85
C HIS A 42 -3.98 0.54 -9.52
N TRP A 43 -4.27 -0.73 -9.19
CA TRP A 43 -3.93 -1.38 -7.92
C TRP A 43 -2.47 -1.15 -7.47
N PRO A 44 -1.47 -1.23 -8.37
CA PRO A 44 -0.08 -0.99 -8.01
C PRO A 44 0.19 0.43 -7.51
N LEU A 45 -0.50 1.42 -8.08
CA LEU A 45 -0.33 2.82 -7.70
C LEU A 45 -0.84 3.08 -6.28
N TYR A 46 -1.93 2.43 -5.88
CA TYR A 46 -2.46 2.55 -4.51
C TYR A 46 -1.57 1.88 -3.48
N ALA A 47 -1.11 0.67 -3.79
CA ALA A 47 -0.13 -0.03 -2.98
C ALA A 47 1.16 0.79 -2.82
N ALA A 48 1.70 1.34 -3.92
CA ALA A 48 2.84 2.24 -3.90
C ALA A 48 2.58 3.51 -3.07
N CYS A 49 1.42 4.16 -3.26
CA CYS A 49 1.04 5.34 -2.49
C CYS A 49 0.83 5.05 -1.00
N TYR A 50 0.35 3.85 -0.64
CA TYR A 50 0.23 3.43 0.75
C TYR A 50 1.61 3.18 1.36
N TYR A 51 2.48 2.46 0.64
CA TYR A 51 3.86 2.21 1.05
C TYR A 51 4.63 3.51 1.29
N LEU A 52 4.52 4.45 0.36
CA LEU A 52 5.26 5.72 0.36
C LEU A 52 4.59 6.82 1.20
N ASN A 53 3.49 6.52 1.90
CA ASN A 53 2.84 7.50 2.78
C ASN A 53 3.52 7.49 4.16
N PRO A 54 4.32 8.49 4.54
CA PRO A 54 5.08 8.47 5.80
C PRO A 54 4.18 8.34 7.04
N GLN A 55 3.02 8.99 7.02
CA GLN A 55 2.03 8.87 8.10
C GLN A 55 1.58 7.43 8.32
N SER A 56 1.38 6.67 7.24
CA SER A 56 0.95 5.28 7.34
C SER A 56 2.13 4.32 7.54
N HIS A 57 3.27 4.59 6.90
CA HIS A 57 4.44 3.72 6.88
C HIS A 57 5.10 3.58 8.26
N TYR A 58 5.16 4.69 9.01
CA TYR A 58 5.79 4.72 10.34
C TYR A 58 4.82 4.44 11.50
N GLU A 59 3.55 4.14 11.21
CA GLU A 59 2.58 3.71 12.22
C GLU A 59 2.78 2.23 12.57
N ASP A 60 2.57 1.85 13.83
CA ASP A 60 2.67 0.45 14.30
C ASP A 60 1.75 -0.53 13.55
N LYS A 61 0.67 -0.02 12.95
CA LYS A 61 -0.31 -0.79 12.18
C LYS A 61 0.04 -0.91 10.69
N PHE A 62 1.18 -0.38 10.25
CA PHE A 62 1.61 -0.49 8.86
C PHE A 62 1.73 -1.95 8.44
N SER A 63 1.12 -2.30 7.31
CA SER A 63 1.12 -3.65 6.77
C SER A 63 1.98 -3.73 5.51
N ASN A 64 3.24 -4.13 5.67
CA ASN A 64 4.16 -4.35 4.54
C ASN A 64 4.04 -5.76 3.93
N VAL A 65 2.81 -6.15 3.58
CA VAL A 65 2.55 -7.46 2.96
C VAL A 65 3.07 -7.52 1.53
N ASP A 66 3.28 -8.74 1.02
CA ASP A 66 3.78 -9.00 -0.33
C ASP A 66 3.04 -8.22 -1.42
N GLU A 67 1.72 -8.08 -1.26
CA GLU A 67 0.87 -7.34 -2.18
C GLU A 67 1.24 -5.85 -2.30
N VAL A 68 1.55 -5.20 -1.16
CA VAL A 68 1.94 -3.79 -1.12
C VAL A 68 3.31 -3.62 -1.78
N ARG A 69 4.27 -4.50 -1.46
CA ARG A 69 5.63 -4.49 -2.06
C ARG A 69 5.56 -4.72 -3.56
N LYS A 70 4.78 -5.71 -3.99
CA LYS A 70 4.59 -6.02 -5.40
C LYS A 70 3.96 -4.85 -6.15
N GLY A 71 2.97 -4.19 -5.55
CA GLY A 71 2.38 -2.99 -6.11
C GLY A 71 3.38 -1.84 -6.26
N LEU A 72 4.26 -1.63 -5.28
CA LEU A 72 5.36 -0.66 -5.38
C LEU A 72 6.28 -0.96 -6.57
N PHE A 73 6.80 -2.18 -6.67
CA PHE A 73 7.71 -2.57 -7.74
C PHE A 73 7.05 -2.53 -9.13
N GLU A 74 5.80 -2.98 -9.25
CA GLU A 74 5.05 -2.87 -10.52
C GLU A 74 4.83 -1.41 -10.94
N CYS A 75 4.77 -0.48 -9.98
CA CYS A 75 4.72 0.96 -10.26
C CYS A 75 6.07 1.49 -10.72
N MET A 76 7.15 1.13 -10.02
CA MET A 76 8.52 1.51 -10.39
C MET A 76 8.86 1.04 -11.81
N ASP A 77 8.62 -0.25 -12.12
CA ASP A 77 8.89 -0.84 -13.43
C ASP A 77 8.16 -0.15 -14.59
N ARG A 78 6.99 0.46 -14.33
CA ARG A 78 6.21 1.19 -15.34
C ARG A 78 6.60 2.65 -15.47
N MET A 79 7.14 3.25 -14.41
CA MET A 79 7.33 4.70 -14.32
C MET A 79 8.79 5.13 -14.46
N LEU A 80 9.74 4.23 -14.18
CA LEU A 80 11.17 4.53 -14.07
C LEU A 80 11.97 3.70 -15.05
N ASP A 81 13.11 4.23 -15.48
CA ASP A 81 14.13 3.43 -16.16
C ASP A 81 14.96 2.60 -15.16
N TYR A 82 15.82 1.73 -15.70
CA TYR A 82 16.64 0.83 -14.87
C TYR A 82 17.57 1.58 -13.90
N GLN A 83 18.15 2.71 -14.32
CA GLN A 83 19.08 3.47 -13.51
C GLN A 83 18.33 4.22 -12.40
N GLU A 84 17.17 4.78 -12.71
CA GLU A 84 16.26 5.40 -11.76
C GLU A 84 15.75 4.40 -10.73
N CYS A 85 15.36 3.18 -11.15
CA CYS A 85 14.95 2.11 -10.25
C CYS A 85 16.03 1.80 -9.20
N LEU A 86 17.30 1.68 -9.60
CA LEU A 86 18.41 1.43 -8.66
C LEU A 86 18.58 2.57 -7.64
N GLN A 87 18.42 3.82 -8.07
CA GLN A 87 18.52 4.96 -7.16
C GLN A 87 17.36 4.99 -6.16
N VAL A 88 16.15 4.71 -6.63
CA VAL A 88 14.96 4.64 -5.78
C VAL A 88 15.07 3.51 -4.78
N ASP A 89 15.58 2.34 -5.17
CA ASP A 89 15.77 1.19 -4.27
C ASP A 89 16.67 1.55 -3.07
N ILE A 90 17.78 2.27 -3.32
CA ILE A 90 18.66 2.77 -2.27
C ILE A 90 17.95 3.80 -1.36
N GLN A 91 17.10 4.66 -1.94
CA GLN A 91 16.33 5.62 -1.16
C GLN A 91 15.23 4.94 -0.33
N LEU A 92 14.63 3.85 -0.81
CA LEU A 92 13.65 3.07 -0.07
C LEU A 92 14.26 2.46 1.19
N ASP A 93 15.49 1.96 1.15
CA ASP A 93 16.18 1.50 2.36
C ASP A 93 16.32 2.60 3.43
N SER A 94 16.58 3.83 2.98
CA SER A 94 16.68 5.00 3.86
C SER A 94 15.31 5.45 4.39
N TYR A 95 14.28 5.35 3.54
CA TYR A 95 12.90 5.64 3.88
C TYR A 95 12.38 4.65 4.92
N ASP A 96 12.55 3.34 4.71
CA ASP A 96 12.09 2.28 5.63
C ASP A 96 12.69 2.44 7.03
N GLN A 97 13.92 2.97 7.11
CA GLN A 97 14.63 3.20 8.37
C GLN A 97 14.41 4.60 8.96
N ALA A 98 13.57 5.43 8.33
CA ALA A 98 13.34 6.83 8.70
C ALA A 98 14.64 7.64 8.80
N MET A 99 15.62 7.37 7.93
CA MET A 99 16.92 8.04 7.98
C MET A 99 16.89 9.43 7.36
N GLY A 100 17.67 10.35 7.95
CA GLY A 100 17.82 11.72 7.45
C GLY A 100 16.49 12.48 7.46
N GLU A 101 16.16 13.12 6.33
CA GLU A 101 14.94 13.94 6.21
C GLU A 101 13.65 13.11 6.24
N PHE A 102 13.71 11.81 5.93
CA PHE A 102 12.54 10.92 5.93
C PHE A 102 11.95 10.71 7.34
N GLY A 103 12.80 10.73 8.38
CA GLY A 103 12.36 10.67 9.78
C GLY A 103 12.06 12.03 10.41
N SER A 104 12.11 13.12 9.64
CA SER A 104 11.77 14.44 10.16
C SER A 104 10.29 14.52 10.49
N ARG A 105 9.92 15.30 11.51
CA ARG A 105 8.50 15.54 11.84
C ARG A 105 7.71 16.10 10.65
N ILE A 106 8.37 16.93 9.84
CA ILE A 106 7.74 17.50 8.64
C ILE A 106 7.37 16.37 7.68
N ALA A 107 8.26 15.42 7.42
CA ALA A 107 7.97 14.28 6.55
C ALA A 107 6.91 13.35 7.14
N ILE A 108 6.98 13.05 8.43
CA ILE A 108 6.04 12.14 9.12
C ILE A 108 4.63 12.76 9.20
N ASP A 109 4.51 14.06 9.45
CA ASP A 109 3.23 14.76 9.61
C ASP A 109 2.63 15.25 8.26
N SER A 110 3.27 14.94 7.12
CA SER A 110 2.85 15.37 5.77
C SER A 110 1.66 14.62 5.19
#